data_AF-A5Z8U0-F1
#
_entry.id   AF-A5Z8U0-F1
#
_cell.length_a   1.000
_cell.length_b   1.000
_cell.length_c   1.000
_cell.angle_alpha   90.00
_cell.angle_beta   90.00
_cell.angle_gamma   90.00
#
_symmetry.space_group_name_H-M   'P 1'
#
loop_
_entity.id
_entity.type
_entity.pdbx_description
1 polymer ?
#
loop_
_entity_poly.entity_id
_entity_poly.type
_entity_poly.pdbx_seq_one_letter_code
_entity_poly.pdbx_strand_id
1 'polypeptide(L)' 'MKNGEIWGTLPKIWDKSKRWENLKAKSLKAFCDKYKPKYAVRTSMSDFRQQDWMTNIPLYNIDKISEILDE' A
#
# COMPACT_ATOMS: atom_id res chain seq x y z
N MET A 1 17.94 35.67 -11.46
CA MET A 1 18.05 34.25 -11.91
C MET A 1 16.67 33.64 -11.78
N LYS A 2 16.15 33.01 -12.84
CA LYS A 2 14.74 32.58 -12.93
C LYS A 2 14.49 31.36 -12.03
N ASN A 3 13.60 31.51 -11.05
CA ASN A 3 13.21 30.47 -10.09
C ASN A 3 12.33 29.36 -10.72
N GLY A 4 12.65 28.92 -11.94
CA GLY A 4 11.87 27.94 -12.72
C GLY A 4 12.68 26.79 -13.33
N GLU A 5 14.02 26.82 -13.24
CA GLU A 5 14.88 25.85 -13.94
C GLU A 5 15.43 24.72 -13.06
N ILE A 6 15.17 24.74 -11.74
CA ILE A 6 15.72 23.74 -10.81
C ILE A 6 14.99 22.39 -10.82
N TRP A 7 13.84 22.30 -11.49
CA TRP A 7 13.03 21.07 -11.54
C TRP A 7 13.31 20.19 -12.77
N GLY A 8 14.16 20.64 -13.70
CA GLY A 8 14.46 19.92 -14.95
C GLY A 8 15.54 18.84 -14.84
N THR A 9 16.29 18.77 -13.74
CA THR A 9 17.49 17.91 -13.60
C THR A 9 17.54 17.08 -12.32
N LEU A 10 16.47 17.07 -11.52
CA LEU A 10 16.41 16.20 -10.35
C LEU A 10 16.30 14.74 -10.81
N PRO A 11 17.11 13.81 -10.25
CA PRO A 11 16.95 12.40 -10.52
C PRO A 11 15.51 11.98 -10.25
N LYS A 12 14.91 11.18 -11.15
CA LYS A 12 13.55 10.60 -11.05
C LYS A 12 13.25 9.86 -9.72
N ILE A 13 14.24 9.78 -8.83
CA ILE A 13 14.18 9.22 -7.49
C ILE A 13 13.33 10.03 -6.51
N TRP A 14 13.08 11.32 -6.79
CA TRP A 14 12.29 12.23 -5.95
C TRP A 14 10.83 12.41 -6.37
N ASP A 15 10.36 11.67 -7.36
CA ASP A 15 8.94 11.59 -7.67
C ASP A 15 8.22 10.93 -6.47
N LYS A 16 7.68 11.78 -5.59
CA LYS A 16 7.24 11.46 -4.22
C LYS A 16 6.30 10.26 -4.19
N SER A 17 5.52 10.03 -5.24
CA SER A 17 4.58 8.90 -5.34
C SER A 17 5.29 7.56 -5.14
N LYS A 18 6.45 7.36 -5.76
CA LYS A 18 7.13 6.05 -5.81
C LYS A 18 7.85 5.64 -4.53
N ARG A 19 8.06 6.55 -3.58
CA ARG A 19 8.77 6.26 -2.32
C ARG A 19 7.79 6.01 -1.16
N TRP A 20 6.59 6.58 -1.23
CA TRP A 20 5.50 6.36 -0.27
C TRP A 20 4.58 5.20 -0.68
N GLU A 21 4.37 4.99 -1.99
CA GLU A 21 3.95 3.70 -2.49
C GLU A 21 5.14 2.75 -2.34
N ASN A 22 5.18 2.01 -1.24
CA ASN A 22 6.13 0.94 -0.98
C ASN A 22 6.17 -0.02 -2.19
N LEU A 23 7.02 0.27 -3.18
CA LEU A 23 7.09 -0.40 -4.49
C LEU A 23 7.51 -1.88 -4.39
N LYS A 24 7.75 -2.37 -3.17
CA LYS A 24 8.05 -3.75 -2.81
C LYS A 24 7.49 -4.09 -1.43
N ALA A 25 6.18 -4.02 -1.22
CA ALA A 25 5.52 -4.79 -0.15
C ALA A 25 5.61 -6.32 -0.41
N LYS A 26 6.83 -6.80 -0.73
CA LYS A 26 7.15 -8.20 -1.04
C LYS A 26 7.18 -9.05 0.22
N SER A 27 7.46 -8.45 1.38
CA SER A 27 7.51 -9.18 2.65
C SER A 27 6.15 -9.73 3.03
N LEU A 28 5.08 -8.93 2.92
CA LEU A 28 3.73 -9.40 3.21
C LEU A 28 3.30 -10.49 2.24
N LYS A 29 3.50 -10.29 0.93
CA LYS A 29 3.18 -11.31 -0.07
C LYS A 29 3.97 -12.61 0.16
N ALA A 30 5.28 -12.52 0.40
CA ALA A 30 6.13 -13.68 0.68
C ALA A 30 5.70 -14.41 1.96
N PHE A 31 5.25 -13.68 2.98
CA PHE A 31 4.68 -14.25 4.19
C PHE A 31 3.37 -14.98 3.89
N CYS A 32 2.45 -14.35 3.15
CA CYS A 32 1.17 -14.95 2.74
C CYS A 32 1.38 -16.22 1.89
N ASP A 33 2.31 -16.19 0.93
CA ASP A 33 2.60 -17.34 0.06
C ASP A 33 3.21 -18.51 0.85
N LYS A 34 4.09 -18.21 1.82
CA LYS A 34 4.78 -19.22 2.62
C LYS A 34 3.90 -19.85 3.70
N TYR A 35 3.15 -19.03 4.43
CA TYR A 35 2.44 -19.46 5.64
C TYR A 35 0.93 -19.56 5.46
N LYS A 36 0.38 -19.05 4.35
CA LYS A 36 -1.07 -19.09 4.02
C LYS A 36 -1.95 -18.75 5.23
N PRO A 37 -1.75 -17.55 5.82
CA PRO A 37 -2.49 -17.15 7.00
C PRO A 37 -3.99 -17.13 6.69
N LYS A 38 -4.83 -17.40 7.69
CA LYS A 38 -6.30 -17.33 7.56
C LYS A 38 -6.76 -15.96 7.03
N TYR A 39 -6.11 -14.90 7.50
CA TYR A 39 -6.39 -13.54 7.11
C TYR A 39 -5.11 -12.82 6.70
N ALA A 40 -5.17 -12.08 5.60
CA ALA A 40 -4.11 -11.20 5.14
C ALA A 40 -4.70 -9.82 4.89
N VAL A 41 -4.39 -8.86 5.77
CA VAL A 41 -4.99 -7.53 5.74
C VAL A 41 -3.92 -6.46 5.63
N ARG A 42 -4.18 -5.48 4.77
CA ARG A 42 -3.43 -4.22 4.71
C ARG A 42 -4.37 -3.09 5.04
N THR A 43 -3.88 -2.08 5.76
CA THR A 43 -4.60 -0.82 5.91
C THR A 43 -3.89 0.32 5.21
N SER A 44 -4.65 1.19 4.55
CA SER A 44 -4.10 2.35 3.84
C SER A 44 -5.14 3.45 3.64
N MET A 45 -4.71 4.62 3.12
CA MET A 45 -5.62 5.69 2.72
C MET A 45 -6.38 5.38 1.40
N SER A 46 -6.07 4.28 0.73
CA SER A 46 -6.74 3.87 -0.51
C SER A 46 -8.06 3.15 -0.21
N ASP A 47 -8.94 3.14 -1.20
CA ASP A 47 -10.22 2.44 -1.13
C ASP A 47 -10.09 0.94 -0.88
N PHE A 48 -11.21 0.36 -0.47
CA PHE A 48 -11.31 -1.06 -0.21
C PHE A 48 -10.94 -1.86 -1.46
N ARG A 49 -10.09 -2.87 -1.28
CA ARG A 49 -9.67 -3.73 -2.39
C ARG A 49 -9.44 -5.14 -1.90
N GLN A 50 -10.23 -6.06 -2.40
CA GLN A 50 -10.03 -7.48 -2.21
C GLN A 50 -9.14 -8.03 -3.33
N GLN A 51 -8.10 -8.77 -2.96
CA GLN A 51 -7.23 -9.50 -3.86
C GLN A 51 -7.15 -10.96 -3.39
N ASP A 52 -6.75 -11.86 -4.28
CA ASP A 52 -6.67 -13.31 -3.98
C ASP A 52 -5.82 -13.67 -2.77
N TRP A 53 -4.89 -12.79 -2.38
CA TRP A 53 -3.90 -13.03 -1.34
C TRP A 53 -3.98 -12.05 -0.17
N MET A 54 -4.77 -10.97 -0.26
CA MET A 54 -4.84 -9.91 0.74
C MET A 54 -6.04 -8.98 0.51
N THR A 55 -6.63 -8.48 1.59
CA THR A 55 -7.67 -7.45 1.57
C THR A 55 -7.12 -6.12 2.09
N ASN A 56 -7.18 -5.08 1.26
CA ASN A 56 -6.87 -3.71 1.67
C ASN A 56 -8.14 -3.08 2.26
N ILE A 57 -8.10 -2.77 3.55
CA ILE A 57 -9.15 -2.07 4.28
C ILE A 57 -8.74 -0.60 4.42
N PRO A 58 -9.58 0.36 4.03
CA PRO A 58 -9.27 1.77 4.23
C PRO A 58 -9.10 2.11 5.71
N LEU A 59 -8.20 3.03 6.04
CA LEU A 59 -7.95 3.44 7.43
C LEU A 59 -9.21 3.96 8.13
N TYR A 60 -10.13 4.59 7.40
CA TYR A 60 -11.39 5.10 7.94
C TYR A 60 -12.42 3.99 8.26
N ASN A 61 -12.15 2.74 7.88
CA ASN A 61 -12.98 1.56 8.14
C ASN A 61 -12.26 0.51 9.00
N ILE A 62 -11.15 0.86 9.66
CA ILE A 62 -10.35 -0.10 10.44
C ILE A 62 -11.09 -0.65 11.66
N ASP A 63 -12.05 0.11 12.20
CA ASP A 63 -12.93 -0.27 13.30
C ASP A 63 -13.84 -1.45 12.95
N LYS A 64 -14.17 -1.63 11.67
CA LYS A 64 -15.04 -2.70 11.16
C LYS A 64 -14.29 -3.95 10.70
N ILE A 65 -13.01 -4.07 11.05
CA ILE A 65 -12.16 -5.15 10.54
C ILE A 65 -12.68 -6.55 10.89
N SER A 66 -13.25 -6.75 12.08
CA SER A 66 -13.80 -8.06 12.47
C SER A 66 -15.00 -8.44 11.60
N GLU A 67 -15.93 -7.50 11.41
CA GLU A 67 -17.12 -7.70 10.57
C GLU A 67 -16.74 -8.07 9.14
N ILE A 68 -15.74 -7.39 8.58
CA ILE A 68 -15.24 -7.62 7.21
C ILE A 68 -14.55 -8.98 7.06
N LEU A 69 -13.94 -9.52 8.12
CA LEU A 69 -13.19 -10.79 8.08
C LEU A 69 -14.03 -12.00 8.49
N ASP A 70 -15.19 -11.78 9.10
CA ASP A 70 -16.11 -12.82 9.56
C ASP A 70 -17.23 -13.10 8.54
N GLU A 71 -17.34 -12.31 7.46
CA GLU A 71 -18.14 -12.58 6.25
C GLU A 71 -17.49 -13.60 5.30
#